data_AF-A0A246NG13-F1
#
_entry.id   AF-A0A246NG13-F1
#
_cell.length_a   1.000
_cell.length_b   1.000
_cell.length_c   1.000
_cell.angle_alpha   90.00
_cell.angle_beta   90.00
_cell.angle_gamma   90.00
#
_symmetry.space_group_name_H-M   'P 1'
#
loop_
_entity.id
_entity.type
_entity.pdbx_description
1 polymer ?
#
loop_
_entity_poly.entity_id
_entity_poly.type
_entity_poly.pdbx_seq_one_letter_code
_entity_poly.pdbx_strand_id
1 'polypeptide(L)'
;MDGRTSPGRYLAYLLAEPDMTVKSLCLKSGLAQREVWSVLCDRKPVTPVIAEKLGRVFYSPGFWSIRQAMWQLWREGVSLPGNSDA
;
A
#
# COMPACT_ATOMS: atom_id res chain seq x y z
N MET A 1 -0.49 -12.15 -6.02
CA MET A 1 -1.13 -11.25 -5.03
C MET A 1 -2.54 -11.01 -5.49
N ASP A 2 -3.54 -11.29 -4.67
CA ASP A 2 -4.90 -10.92 -5.01
C ASP A 2 -5.01 -9.40 -4.98
N GLY A 3 -5.52 -8.76 -6.03
CA GLY A 3 -5.75 -7.31 -6.07
C GLY A 3 -6.77 -6.79 -5.03
N ARG A 4 -7.18 -7.67 -4.11
CA ARG A 4 -8.24 -7.52 -3.10
C ARG A 4 -7.70 -7.10 -1.74
N THR A 5 -6.39 -7.11 -1.55
CA THR A 5 -5.79 -6.62 -0.30
C THR A 5 -5.46 -5.13 -0.43
N SER A 6 -6.07 -4.31 0.43
CA SER A 6 -5.82 -2.86 0.46
C SER A 6 -4.34 -2.55 0.70
N PRO A 7 -3.81 -1.44 0.14
CA PRO A 7 -2.46 -0.99 0.41
C PRO A 7 -2.18 -0.79 1.90
N GLY A 8 -3.16 -0.29 2.67
CA GLY A 8 -3.04 -0.12 4.12
C GLY A 8 -2.87 -1.44 4.85
N ARG A 9 -3.71 -2.44 4.52
CA ARG A 9 -3.61 -3.77 5.11
C ARG A 9 -2.32 -4.47 4.71
N TYR A 10 -1.89 -4.34 3.45
CA TYR A 10 -0.61 -4.90 3.01
C TYR A 10 0.57 -4.26 3.75
N LEU A 11 0.56 -2.94 3.91
CA LEU A 11 1.57 -2.25 4.71
C LEU A 11 1.59 -2.74 6.17
N ALA A 12 0.43 -2.98 6.77
CA ALA A 12 0.35 -3.54 8.12
C ALA A 12 1.02 -4.92 8.22
N TYR A 13 0.83 -5.79 7.23
CA TYR A 13 1.54 -7.08 7.16
C TYR A 13 3.05 -6.90 7.09
N LEU A 14 3.53 -5.97 6.24
CA LEU A 14 4.96 -5.66 6.14
C LEU A 14 5.55 -5.02 7.39
N LEU A 15 4.74 -4.45 8.29
CA LEU A 15 5.23 -3.96 9.58
C LEU A 15 5.30 -5.08 10.62
N ALA A 16 4.42 -6.08 10.51
CA ALA A 16 4.38 -7.22 11.40
C ALA A 16 5.50 -8.25 11.13
N GLU A 17 5.84 -8.51 9.87
CA GLU A 17 6.86 -9.52 9.51
C GLU A 17 8.30 -9.18 9.95
N PRO A 18 8.78 -7.92 9.88
CA PRO A 18 10.15 -7.55 10.25
C PRO A 18 10.27 -6.84 11.61
N ASP A 19 9.28 -6.92 12.50
CA ASP A 19 9.19 -6.15 13.76
C ASP A 19 9.48 -4.63 13.53
N MET A 20 9.01 -4.11 12.39
CA MET A 20 9.24 -2.74 11.98
C MET A 20 8.18 -1.84 12.60
N THR A 21 8.58 -0.93 13.48
CA THR A 21 7.66 0.05 14.05
C THR A 21 7.29 1.15 13.05
N VAL A 22 6.11 1.76 13.23
CA VAL A 22 5.69 2.96 12.47
C VAL A 22 6.73 4.08 12.59
N LYS A 23 7.36 4.25 13.75
CA LYS A 23 8.41 5.26 13.97
C LYS A 23 9.63 5.01 13.08
N SER A 24 10.08 3.76 13.00
CA SER A 24 11.20 3.36 12.12
C SER A 24 10.85 3.57 10.64
N LEU A 25 9.63 3.21 10.24
CA LEU A 25 9.14 3.48 8.89
C LEU A 25 9.14 4.98 8.57
N CYS A 26 8.65 5.84 9.47
CA CYS A 26 8.67 7.29 9.27
C CYS A 26 10.10 7.81 9.07
N LEU A 27 11.04 7.36 9.89
CA LEU A 27 12.45 7.75 9.79
C LEU A 27 13.06 7.35 8.44
N LYS A 28 12.80 6.12 7.97
CA LYS A 28 13.38 5.59 6.73
C LYS A 28 12.71 6.13 5.47
N SER A 29 11.40 6.34 5.50
CA SER A 29 10.61 6.79 4.34
C SER A 29 10.52 8.32 4.22
N GLY A 30 10.69 9.06 5.32
CA GLY A 30 10.40 10.49 5.38
C GLY A 30 8.90 10.81 5.32
N LEU A 31 8.03 9.83 5.56
CA LEU A 31 6.60 10.06 5.76
C LEU A 31 6.34 10.61 7.15
N ALA A 32 5.40 11.54 7.27
CA ALA A 32 4.91 11.95 8.57
C ALA A 32 4.08 10.81 9.20
N GLN A 33 4.14 10.67 10.52
CA GLN A 33 3.40 9.64 11.24
C GLN A 33 1.89 9.66 10.92
N ARG A 34 1.30 10.85 10.77
CA ARG A 34 -0.11 11.01 10.35
C ARG A 34 -0.38 10.43 8.97
N GLU A 35 0.54 10.55 8.02
CA GLU A 35 0.39 9.99 6.68
C GLU A 35 0.42 8.47 6.74
N VAL A 36 1.38 7.89 7.47
CA VAL A 36 1.48 6.43 7.66
C VAL A 36 0.20 5.88 8.27
N TRP A 37 -0.30 6.48 9.36
CA TRP A 37 -1.58 6.05 9.95
C TRP A 37 -2.77 6.23 9.02
N SER A 38 -2.79 7.28 8.21
CA SER A 38 -3.87 7.49 7.24
C SER A 38 -3.90 6.41 6.17
N VAL A 39 -2.72 5.93 5.72
CA VAL A 39 -2.60 4.80 4.79
C VAL A 39 -2.99 3.49 5.48
N LEU A 40 -2.46 3.20 6.67
CA LEU A 40 -2.76 1.98 7.43
C LEU A 40 -4.27 1.82 7.71
N CYS A 41 -4.97 2.92 7.98
CA CYS A 41 -6.41 2.91 8.21
C CYS A 41 -7.25 3.05 6.92
N ASP A 42 -6.63 2.93 5.73
CA ASP A 42 -7.28 3.11 4.42
C ASP A 42 -8.06 4.43 4.27
N ARG A 43 -7.71 5.47 5.05
CA ARG A 43 -8.32 6.80 5.01
C ARG A 43 -7.74 7.67 3.90
N LYS A 44 -6.53 7.37 3.45
CA LYS A 44 -5.88 8.03 2.32
C LYS A 44 -5.36 6.99 1.33
N PRO A 45 -5.53 7.24 0.02
CA PRO A 45 -4.88 6.42 -0.99
C PRO A 45 -3.36 6.60 -0.94
N VAL A 46 -2.63 5.60 -1.41
CA VAL A 46 -1.22 5.72 -1.73
C VAL A 46 -1.08 6.56 -3.00
N THR A 47 -0.76 7.84 -2.84
CA THR A 47 -0.46 8.76 -3.94
C THR A 47 0.95 8.48 -4.50
N PRO A 48 1.32 9.03 -5.68
CA PRO A 48 2.67 8.86 -6.23
C PRO A 48 3.78 9.27 -5.24
N VAL A 49 3.58 10.37 -4.51
CA VAL A 49 4.53 10.83 -3.49
C VAL A 49 4.66 9.83 -2.33
N ILE A 50 3.53 9.25 -1.87
CA ILE A 50 3.56 8.21 -0.83
C ILE A 50 4.24 6.94 -1.36
N ALA A 51 3.95 6.55 -2.60
CA ALA A 51 4.55 5.38 -3.26
C ALA A 51 6.07 5.52 -3.37
N GLU A 52 6.58 6.69 -3.76
CA GLU A 52 8.02 6.98 -3.79
C GLU A 52 8.66 6.82 -2.41
N LYS A 53 8.03 7.36 -1.36
CA LYS A 53 8.55 7.29 0.01
C LYS A 53 8.51 5.88 0.57
N LEU A 54 7.42 5.14 0.34
CA LEU A 54 7.31 3.73 0.75
C LEU A 54 8.30 2.85 -0.02
N GLY A 55 8.49 3.10 -1.30
CA GLY A 55 9.43 2.39 -2.17
C GLY A 55 10.92 2.56 -1.79
N ARG A 56 11.25 3.49 -0.89
CA ARG A 56 12.60 3.57 -0.30
C ARG A 56 12.83 2.53 0.80
N VAL A 57 11.76 1.96 1.34
CA VAL A 57 11.80 1.05 2.50
C VAL A 57 11.32 -0.35 2.11
N PHE A 58 10.23 -0.42 1.35
CA PHE A 58 9.58 -1.66 0.96
C PHE A 58 9.26 -1.64 -0.53
N TYR A 59 9.75 -2.63 -1.27
CA TYR A 59 9.51 -2.80 -2.71
C TYR A 59 9.80 -1.53 -3.53
N SER A 60 9.40 -1.48 -4.80
CA SER A 60 9.57 -0.30 -5.65
C SER A 60 8.39 0.67 -5.52
N PRO A 61 8.56 1.97 -5.89
CA PRO A 61 7.44 2.89 -6.01
C PRO A 61 6.34 2.38 -6.94
N GLY A 62 6.73 1.75 -8.06
CA GLY A 62 5.79 1.15 -9.02
C GLY A 62 4.92 0.05 -8.40
N PHE A 63 5.47 -0.77 -7.51
CA PHE A 63 4.70 -1.79 -6.78
C PHE A 63 3.54 -1.17 -6.00
N TRP A 64 3.81 -0.09 -5.25
CA TRP A 64 2.80 0.59 -4.45
C TRP A 64 1.72 1.26 -5.31
N SER A 65 2.12 1.90 -6.40
CA SER A 65 1.20 2.51 -7.37
C SER A 65 0.29 1.47 -8.03
N ILE A 66 0.84 0.36 -8.51
CA ILE A 66 0.07 -0.72 -9.13
C ILE A 66 -0.90 -1.34 -8.13
N ARG A 67 -0.46 -1.59 -6.90
CA ARG A 67 -1.32 -2.12 -5.83
C ARG A 67 -2.48 -1.19 -5.51
N GLN A 68 -2.22 0.12 -5.41
CA GLN A 68 -3.28 1.12 -5.19
C GLN A 68 -4.30 1.10 -6.34
N ALA A 69 -3.84 1.05 -7.58
CA ALA A 69 -4.72 0.99 -8.75
C ALA A 69 -5.56 -0.30 -8.77
N MET A 70 -4.94 -1.47 -8.52
CA MET A 70 -5.66 -2.74 -8.44
C MET A 70 -6.73 -2.73 -7.34
N TRP A 71 -6.40 -2.18 -6.18
CA TRP A 71 -7.36 -2.05 -5.06
C TRP A 71 -8.52 -1.12 -5.39
N GLN A 72 -8.27 -0.01 -6.09
CA GLN A 72 -9.32 0.92 -6.54
C GLN A 72 -10.26 0.24 -7.53
N LEU A 73 -9.71 -0.42 -8.56
CA LEU A 73 -10.50 -1.17 -9.54
C LEU A 73 -11.37 -2.23 -8.86
N TRP A 74 -10.80 -2.99 -7.92
CA TRP A 74 -11.58 -3.96 -7.15
C TRP A 74 -12.69 -3.32 -6.32
N ARG A 75 -12.41 -2.19 -5.64
CA ARG A 75 -13.41 -1.44 -4.85
C ARG A 75 -14.54 -0.89 -5.70
N GLU A 76 -14.25 -0.54 -6.94
CA GLU A 76 -15.21 -0.03 -7.93
C GLU A 76 -16.01 -1.17 -8.59
N GLY A 77 -15.75 -2.44 -8.23
CA GLY A 77 -16.41 -3.60 -8.81
C GLY A 77 -15.93 -3.91 -10.23
N VAL A 78 -14.79 -3.34 -10.65
CA VAL A 78 -14.18 -3.64 -11.94
C VAL A 78 -13.49 -4.99 -11.86
N SER A 79 -13.94 -5.94 -12.68
CA SER A 79 -13.25 -7.22 -12.87
C SER A 79 -11.89 -6.96 -13.51
N LEU A 80 -10.81 -7.24 -12.77
CA LEU A 80 -9.46 -7.21 -13.31
C LEU A 80 -9.30 -8.31 -14.37
N PRO A 81 -8.60 -8.04 -15.50
CA PRO A 81 -8.36 -9.05 -16.53
C PRO A 81 -7.55 -10.20 -15.90
N GLY A 82 -8.12 -11.41 -15.93
CA GLY A 82 -7.64 -12.59 -15.21
C GLY A 82 -8.68 -13.24 -14.31
N ASN A 83 -9.87 -12.64 -14.18
CA ASN A 83 -11.01 -13.18 -13.44
C ASN A 83 -12.07 -13.77 -14.40
N SER A 84 -11.63 -14.37 -15.50
CA SER A 84 -12.47 -15.14 -16.42
C SER A 84 -12.27 -16.63 -16.13
N ASP A 85 -12.92 -17.12 -15.09
CA ASP A 85 -13.23 -18.54 -14.96
C ASP A 85 -14.75 -18.69 -15.00
N ALA A 86 -15.25 -18.96 -16.20
CA ALA A 86 -16.48 -19.69 -16.48
C ALA A 86 -16.28 -20.46 -17.78
#